data_AF-A0A9E3NU97-F1
#
_entry.id   AF-A0A9E3NU97-F1
#
_cell.length_a   1.000
_cell.length_b   1.000
_cell.length_c   1.000
_cell.angle_alpha   90.00
_cell.angle_beta   90.00
_cell.angle_gamma   90.00
#
_symmetry.space_group_name_H-M   'P 1'
#
loop_
_entity.id
_entity.type
_entity.pdbx_description
1 polymer ?
#
loop_
_entity_poly.entity_id
_entity_poly.type
_entity_poly.pdbx_seq_one_letter_code
_entity_poly.pdbx_strand_id
1 'polypeptide(L)'
;MRGGAVQAMFAAVLAASACACSACGKGTPGGGPNAAGPNASVQPRMSAPPDAAPAVLRDVALWANAKGGSVEDLASLATHEGAIGLVEAAAEPELRATAIRAMGYARGWAHLPFLAKVAAGKDDDEAEIALDATVELAARPRRAVDVEDHAELEEGCESLAALTRDAARPAERRIPALRALRMMPCPKLDLPTDLDAK
;
A
#
# COMPACT_ATOMS: atom_id res chain seq x y z
N MET A 1 -38.75 0.92 -42.93
CA MET A 1 -39.82 0.70 -41.94
C MET A 1 -39.17 0.51 -40.57
N ARG A 2 -39.56 1.34 -39.59
CA ARG A 2 -39.52 1.18 -38.11
C ARG A 2 -38.24 0.56 -37.50
N GLY A 3 -37.43 1.23 -36.67
CA GLY A 3 -37.72 2.26 -35.67
C GLY A 3 -37.41 1.71 -34.27
N GLY A 4 -36.62 2.39 -33.45
CA GLY A 4 -36.41 2.01 -32.06
C GLY A 4 -35.16 2.61 -31.41
N ALA A 5 -35.16 3.93 -31.19
CA ALA A 5 -34.24 4.59 -30.26
C ALA A 5 -34.81 4.47 -28.84
N VAL A 6 -34.00 4.04 -27.86
CA VAL A 6 -34.39 4.00 -26.44
C VAL A 6 -33.39 4.81 -25.61
N GLN A 7 -33.83 6.04 -25.33
CA GLN A 7 -33.62 6.88 -24.16
C GLN A 7 -32.50 6.54 -23.15
N ALA A 8 -31.55 7.47 -23.08
CA ALA A 8 -30.74 7.75 -21.91
C ALA A 8 -31.58 8.46 -20.83
N MET A 9 -31.52 7.96 -19.58
CA MET A 9 -31.97 8.70 -18.41
C MET A 9 -30.76 9.15 -17.59
N PHE A 10 -30.48 10.44 -17.65
CA PHE A 10 -29.67 11.17 -16.69
C PHE A 10 -30.46 11.32 -15.39
N ALA A 11 -29.89 10.92 -14.26
CA ALA A 11 -30.35 11.33 -12.94
C ALA A 11 -29.15 11.82 -12.13
N ALA A 12 -28.97 13.14 -12.13
CA ALA A 12 -28.07 13.84 -11.23
C ALA A 12 -28.78 14.04 -9.89
N VAL A 13 -28.22 13.47 -8.81
CA VAL A 13 -28.65 13.78 -7.45
C VAL A 13 -27.53 14.59 -6.78
N LEU A 14 -27.76 15.90 -6.72
CA LEU A 14 -27.06 16.82 -5.83
C LEU A 14 -27.56 16.59 -4.40
N ALA A 15 -26.66 16.19 -3.50
CA ALA A 15 -26.88 16.29 -2.06
C ALA A 15 -25.72 17.09 -1.45
N ALA A 16 -25.95 18.40 -1.31
CA ALA A 16 -25.18 19.27 -0.45
C ALA A 16 -25.57 18.97 1.01
N SER A 17 -24.59 18.69 1.88
CA SER A 17 -24.82 18.65 3.32
C SER A 17 -23.66 19.29 4.09
N ALA A 18 -23.95 20.53 4.47
CA ALA A 18 -23.59 21.27 5.68
C ALA A 18 -22.22 21.05 6.36
N CYS A 19 -21.45 22.13 6.35
CA CYS A 19 -20.49 22.52 7.38
C CYS A 19 -21.07 22.40 8.80
N ALA A 20 -20.31 21.82 9.72
CA ALA A 20 -20.40 22.12 11.14
C ALA A 20 -18.99 22.28 11.72
N CYS A 21 -18.58 23.55 11.85
CA CYS A 21 -17.44 23.95 12.66
C CYS A 21 -17.87 23.96 14.13
N SER A 22 -17.17 23.23 14.98
CA SER A 22 -17.24 23.28 16.45
C SER A 22 -15.94 22.69 16.97
N ALA A 23 -15.19 23.22 17.93
CA ALA A 23 -15.18 24.50 18.61
C ALA A 23 -13.78 24.60 19.23
N CYS A 24 -13.11 25.76 19.11
CA CYS A 24 -11.88 26.04 19.83
C CYS A 24 -12.19 26.19 21.34
N GLY A 25 -11.76 25.23 22.16
CA GLY A 25 -11.71 25.36 23.61
C GLY A 25 -10.36 25.90 24.06
N LYS A 26 -10.35 27.12 24.59
CA LYS A 26 -9.18 27.88 25.04
C LYS A 26 -9.20 27.95 26.58
N GLY A 27 -8.12 27.48 27.21
CA GLY A 27 -7.62 28.02 28.48
C GLY A 27 -7.97 27.31 29.78
N THR A 28 -6.94 26.86 30.51
CA THR A 28 -6.54 27.52 31.77
C THR A 28 -5.10 27.13 32.15
N PRO A 29 -4.26 28.08 32.61
CA PRO A 29 -2.94 27.80 33.15
C PRO A 29 -3.04 27.56 34.67
N GLY A 30 -2.46 26.46 35.15
CA GLY A 30 -2.32 26.16 36.57
C GLY A 30 -0.84 26.04 36.94
N GLY A 31 -0.21 27.16 37.26
CA GLY A 31 1.09 27.20 37.90
C GLY A 31 0.95 27.05 39.42
N GLY A 32 1.87 26.30 40.03
CA GLY A 32 2.01 26.20 41.47
C GLY A 32 3.10 25.19 41.84
N PRO A 33 4.31 25.63 42.24
CA PRO A 33 5.39 24.75 42.63
C PRO A 33 5.23 24.34 44.09
N ASN A 34 5.62 23.12 44.47
CA ASN A 34 6.23 22.91 45.77
C ASN A 34 6.93 21.56 45.96
N ALA A 35 8.08 21.70 46.61
CA ALA A 35 8.70 20.79 47.55
C ALA A 35 9.35 19.49 47.03
N ALA A 36 10.67 19.60 46.89
CA ALA A 36 11.62 18.52 47.01
C ALA A 36 11.44 17.74 48.34
N GLY A 37 11.59 16.42 48.24
CA GLY A 37 11.81 15.50 49.36
C GLY A 37 12.54 14.26 48.82
N PRO A 38 13.75 13.92 49.30
CA PRO A 38 14.56 12.86 48.73
C PRO A 38 14.16 11.53 49.35
N ASN A 39 13.68 10.60 48.54
CA ASN A 39 13.77 9.18 48.89
C ASN A 39 14.02 8.36 47.62
N ALA A 40 15.30 8.26 47.30
CA ALA A 40 15.84 7.42 46.27
C ALA A 40 15.83 5.96 46.75
N SER A 41 14.73 5.25 46.49
CA SER A 41 14.77 3.79 46.38
C SER A 41 14.98 3.45 44.91
N VAL A 42 16.24 3.52 44.49
CA VAL A 42 16.68 3.09 43.17
C VAL A 42 16.58 1.56 43.14
N GLN A 43 15.48 1.05 42.59
CA GLN A 43 15.47 -0.32 42.09
C GLN A 43 16.46 -0.41 40.93
N PRO A 44 17.24 -1.50 40.80
CA PRO A 44 18.03 -1.73 39.61
C PRO A 44 17.06 -1.93 38.44
N ARG A 45 16.86 -0.88 37.64
CA ARG A 45 16.36 -1.02 36.28
C ARG A 45 17.39 -1.90 35.57
N MET A 46 17.01 -3.15 35.28
CA MET A 46 17.68 -3.91 34.23
C MET A 46 17.54 -3.07 32.96
N SER A 47 18.60 -2.34 32.64
CA SER A 47 18.72 -1.63 31.39
C SER A 47 18.67 -2.68 30.28
N ALA A 48 17.60 -2.67 29.50
CA ALA A 48 17.63 -3.27 28.18
C ALA A 48 18.81 -2.67 27.41
N PRO A 49 19.54 -3.46 26.59
CA PRO A 49 20.64 -2.97 25.80
C PRO A 49 20.18 -1.78 24.93
N PRO A 50 20.98 -0.71 24.81
CA PRO A 50 20.59 0.55 24.16
C PRO A 50 20.38 0.47 22.64
N ASP A 51 20.53 -0.71 22.02
CA ASP A 51 20.52 -0.87 20.56
C ASP A 51 19.41 -1.80 20.03
N ALA A 52 18.47 -2.25 20.87
CA ALA A 52 17.25 -2.87 20.35
C ALA A 52 16.23 -1.77 20.10
N ALA A 53 16.11 -1.31 18.85
CA ALA A 53 14.91 -0.61 18.41
C ALA A 53 13.70 -1.42 18.92
N PRO A 54 12.69 -0.79 19.55
CA PRO A 54 11.54 -1.53 20.03
C PRO A 54 10.96 -2.27 18.82
N ALA A 55 10.89 -3.60 18.90
CA ALA A 55 10.17 -4.38 17.92
C ALA A 55 8.79 -3.73 17.79
N VAL A 56 8.46 -3.24 16.59
CA VAL A 56 7.17 -2.60 16.34
C VAL A 56 6.13 -3.66 16.65
N LEU A 57 5.41 -3.48 17.76
CA LEU A 57 4.36 -4.39 18.18
C LEU A 57 3.23 -4.30 17.16
N ARG A 58 3.22 -5.24 16.22
CA ARG A 58 2.17 -5.37 15.20
C ARG A 58 0.86 -5.77 15.87
N ASP A 59 -0.25 -5.25 15.35
CA ASP A 59 -1.58 -5.65 15.82
C ASP A 59 -1.90 -7.07 15.32
N VAL A 60 -1.69 -8.05 16.20
CA VAL A 60 -1.89 -9.48 15.90
C VAL A 60 -3.30 -9.78 15.40
N ALA A 61 -4.32 -9.08 15.92
CA ALA A 61 -5.70 -9.32 15.51
C ALA A 61 -5.94 -8.82 14.09
N LEU A 62 -5.41 -7.65 13.75
CA LEU A 62 -5.51 -7.09 12.40
C LEU A 62 -4.82 -7.99 11.36
N TRP A 63 -3.62 -8.46 11.66
CA TRP A 63 -2.88 -9.38 10.79
C TRP A 63 -3.57 -10.74 10.64
N ALA A 64 -4.15 -11.27 11.72
CA ALA A 64 -4.90 -12.51 11.68
C ALA A 64 -6.15 -12.39 10.79
N ASN A 65 -6.89 -11.28 10.90
CA ASN A 65 -8.06 -11.02 10.06
C ASN A 65 -7.65 -10.90 8.58
N ALA A 66 -6.59 -10.16 8.27
CA ALA A 66 -6.13 -9.94 6.91
C ALA A 66 -5.61 -11.22 6.21
N LYS A 67 -5.04 -12.19 6.96
CA LYS A 67 -4.41 -13.39 6.39
C LYS A 67 -5.35 -14.24 5.52
N GLY A 68 -6.62 -14.35 5.90
CA GLY A 68 -7.67 -15.02 5.13
C GLY A 68 -8.90 -14.15 4.92
N GLY A 69 -8.73 -12.84 5.10
CA GLY A 69 -9.83 -11.87 5.13
C GLY A 69 -10.27 -11.43 3.76
N SER A 70 -11.22 -10.51 3.78
CA SER A 70 -11.76 -9.80 2.65
C SER A 70 -10.80 -8.73 2.13
N VAL A 71 -11.18 -8.11 1.00
CA VAL A 71 -10.51 -6.92 0.46
C VAL A 71 -10.48 -5.79 1.49
N GLU A 72 -11.56 -5.64 2.27
CA GLU A 72 -11.70 -4.63 3.32
C GLU A 72 -10.69 -4.85 4.46
N ASP A 73 -10.41 -6.09 4.82
CA ASP A 73 -9.42 -6.44 5.85
C ASP A 73 -7.99 -6.10 5.38
N LEU A 74 -7.66 -6.42 4.12
CA LEU A 74 -6.38 -6.06 3.51
C LEU A 74 -6.20 -4.54 3.39
N ALA A 75 -7.26 -3.82 3.00
CA ALA A 75 -7.23 -2.37 2.91
C ALA A 75 -7.11 -1.69 4.29
N SER A 76 -7.73 -2.27 5.31
CA SER A 76 -7.60 -1.83 6.70
C SER A 76 -6.17 -2.02 7.21
N LEU A 77 -5.58 -3.20 6.94
CA LEU A 77 -4.18 -3.48 7.24
C LEU A 77 -3.24 -2.50 6.53
N ALA A 78 -3.45 -2.26 5.24
CA ALA A 78 -2.61 -1.35 4.47
C ALA A 78 -2.68 0.11 4.94
N THR A 79 -3.85 0.53 5.42
CA THR A 79 -4.03 1.86 6.02
C THR A 79 -3.32 1.96 7.38
N HIS A 80 -3.34 0.88 8.16
CA HIS A 80 -2.72 0.83 9.49
C HIS A 80 -1.18 0.80 9.42
N GLU A 81 -0.61 -0.10 8.62
CA GLU A 81 0.84 -0.33 8.53
C GLU A 81 1.54 0.67 7.62
N GLY A 82 0.84 1.14 6.57
CA GLY A 82 1.44 1.94 5.50
C GLY A 82 2.35 1.11 4.58
N ALA A 83 2.78 1.72 3.47
CA ALA A 83 3.56 1.05 2.44
C ALA A 83 4.88 0.46 2.98
N ILE A 84 5.66 1.26 3.71
CA ILE A 84 6.96 0.82 4.25
C ILE A 84 6.79 -0.24 5.34
N GLY A 85 5.82 -0.08 6.25
CA GLY A 85 5.56 -1.06 7.31
C GLY A 85 5.17 -2.44 6.76
N LEU A 86 4.48 -2.48 5.61
CA LEU A 86 4.20 -3.72 4.88
C LEU A 86 5.45 -4.31 4.21
N VAL A 87 6.35 -3.49 3.67
CA VAL A 87 7.61 -3.96 3.07
C VAL A 87 8.49 -4.60 4.14
N GLU A 88 8.58 -3.98 5.32
CA GLU A 88 9.27 -4.53 6.48
C GLU A 88 8.62 -5.84 6.94
N ALA A 89 7.28 -5.91 6.99
CA ALA A 89 6.55 -7.13 7.34
C ALA A 89 6.81 -8.28 6.38
N ALA A 90 7.04 -7.97 5.10
CA ALA A 90 7.30 -8.99 4.12
C ALA A 90 8.63 -9.73 4.34
N ALA A 91 9.53 -9.20 5.18
CA ALA A 91 10.73 -9.91 5.61
C ALA A 91 10.44 -11.07 6.56
N GLU A 92 9.29 -11.07 7.23
CA GLU A 92 8.82 -12.12 8.14
C GLU A 92 8.06 -13.20 7.32
N PRO A 93 8.57 -14.45 7.22
CA PRO A 93 7.99 -15.48 6.36
C PRO A 93 6.48 -15.74 6.60
N GLU A 94 6.05 -15.67 7.85
CA GLU A 94 4.67 -15.89 8.29
C GLU A 94 3.70 -14.76 7.91
N LEU A 95 4.23 -13.56 7.66
CA LEU A 95 3.46 -12.37 7.27
C LEU A 95 3.57 -12.08 5.78
N ARG A 96 4.62 -12.58 5.11
CA ARG A 96 5.02 -12.24 3.74
C ARG A 96 3.88 -12.21 2.74
N ALA A 97 3.16 -13.31 2.56
CA ALA A 97 2.07 -13.37 1.59
C ALA A 97 0.92 -12.39 1.91
N THR A 98 0.61 -12.15 3.18
CA THR A 98 -0.42 -11.17 3.59
C THR A 98 0.06 -9.75 3.36
N ALA A 99 1.33 -9.46 3.67
CA ALA A 99 1.94 -8.16 3.47
C ALA A 99 1.93 -7.78 1.97
N ILE A 100 2.36 -8.69 1.10
CA ILE A 100 2.37 -8.47 -0.36
C ILE A 100 0.94 -8.21 -0.87
N ARG A 101 -0.05 -8.99 -0.44
CA ARG A 101 -1.46 -8.75 -0.82
C ARG A 101 -1.96 -7.38 -0.35
N ALA A 102 -1.65 -7.00 0.89
CA ALA A 102 -2.08 -5.73 1.45
C ALA A 102 -1.44 -4.53 0.75
N MET A 103 -0.24 -4.67 0.18
CA MET A 103 0.42 -3.60 -0.58
C MET A 103 -0.42 -3.08 -1.74
N GLY A 104 -1.24 -3.92 -2.38
CA GLY A 104 -2.17 -3.47 -3.43
C GLY A 104 -3.15 -2.37 -2.97
N TYR A 105 -3.38 -2.27 -1.66
CA TYR A 105 -4.28 -1.29 -1.04
C TYR A 105 -3.54 -0.15 -0.33
N ALA A 106 -2.21 -0.19 -0.25
CA ALA A 106 -1.40 0.86 0.34
C ALA A 106 -1.48 2.16 -0.48
N ARG A 107 -1.10 3.29 0.12
CA ARG A 107 -1.01 4.58 -0.58
C ARG A 107 0.40 4.78 -1.11
N GLY A 108 0.50 5.58 -2.17
CA GLY A 108 1.79 5.92 -2.77
C GLY A 108 2.43 4.79 -3.57
N TRP A 109 3.66 5.03 -4.02
CA TRP A 109 4.47 4.08 -4.80
C TRP A 109 5.69 3.55 -4.07
N ALA A 110 5.92 3.95 -2.82
CA ALA A 110 7.10 3.57 -2.05
C ALA A 110 7.41 2.05 -2.00
N HIS A 111 6.39 1.21 -2.15
CA HIS A 111 6.51 -0.25 -2.13
C HIS A 111 6.51 -0.90 -3.53
N LEU A 112 6.32 -0.12 -4.60
CA LEU A 112 6.28 -0.64 -5.97
C LEU A 112 7.61 -1.30 -6.39
N PRO A 113 8.80 -0.74 -6.09
CA PRO A 113 10.06 -1.43 -6.39
C PRO A 113 10.16 -2.80 -5.73
N PHE A 114 9.65 -2.93 -4.51
CA PHE A 114 9.60 -4.21 -3.80
C PHE A 114 8.67 -5.21 -4.52
N LEU A 115 7.45 -4.80 -4.88
CA LEU A 115 6.52 -5.65 -5.63
C LEU A 115 7.11 -6.11 -6.97
N ALA A 116 7.73 -5.19 -7.72
CA ALA A 116 8.37 -5.49 -9.00
C ALA A 116 9.52 -6.51 -8.85
N LYS A 117 10.34 -6.36 -7.79
CA LYS A 117 11.40 -7.31 -7.47
C LYS A 117 10.86 -8.70 -7.14
N VAL A 118 9.79 -8.79 -6.36
CA VAL A 118 9.14 -10.07 -6.04
C VAL A 118 8.55 -10.73 -7.29
N ALA A 119 7.84 -9.96 -8.12
CA ALA A 119 7.28 -10.42 -9.39
C ALA A 119 8.35 -11.00 -10.34
N ALA A 120 9.54 -10.40 -10.36
CA ALA A 120 10.70 -10.87 -11.12
C ALA A 120 11.45 -12.05 -10.46
N GLY A 121 11.06 -12.45 -9.25
CA GLY A 121 11.67 -13.52 -8.46
C GLY A 121 11.58 -14.92 -9.11
N LYS A 122 12.14 -15.91 -8.42
CA LYS A 122 12.11 -17.32 -8.88
C LYS A 122 10.90 -18.10 -8.38
N ASP A 123 10.28 -17.65 -7.30
CA ASP A 123 9.06 -18.25 -6.76
C ASP A 123 7.88 -17.86 -7.66
N ASP A 124 7.11 -18.83 -8.15
CA ASP A 124 5.95 -18.60 -9.02
C ASP A 124 4.75 -18.10 -8.23
N ASP A 125 4.44 -18.73 -7.10
CA ASP A 125 3.30 -18.38 -6.25
C ASP A 125 3.47 -16.97 -5.69
N GLU A 126 4.68 -16.65 -5.23
CA GLU A 126 4.95 -15.31 -4.69
C GLU A 126 4.95 -14.22 -5.77
N ALA A 127 5.44 -14.56 -6.97
CA ALA A 127 5.41 -13.64 -8.10
C ALA A 127 3.98 -13.33 -8.55
N GLU A 128 3.11 -14.34 -8.57
CA GLU A 128 1.68 -14.16 -8.87
C GLU A 128 1.03 -13.21 -7.86
N ILE A 129 1.24 -13.45 -6.55
CA ILE A 129 0.70 -12.59 -5.49
C ILE A 129 1.18 -11.13 -5.64
N ALA A 130 2.45 -10.93 -5.98
CA ALA A 130 3.00 -9.59 -6.18
C ALA A 130 2.45 -8.91 -7.45
N LEU A 131 2.25 -9.66 -8.53
CA LEU A 131 1.65 -9.15 -9.76
C LEU A 131 0.19 -8.74 -9.55
N ASP A 132 -0.59 -9.56 -8.84
CA ASP A 132 -1.97 -9.23 -8.48
C ASP A 132 -2.04 -7.97 -7.60
N ALA A 133 -1.20 -7.89 -6.57
CA ALA A 133 -1.09 -6.69 -5.74
C ALA A 133 -0.70 -5.44 -6.57
N THR A 134 0.20 -5.60 -7.54
CA THR A 134 0.60 -4.52 -8.44
C THR A 134 -0.54 -4.06 -9.36
N VAL A 135 -1.33 -5.00 -9.90
CA VAL A 135 -2.50 -4.70 -10.73
C VAL A 135 -3.56 -3.98 -9.91
N GLU A 136 -3.82 -4.42 -8.67
CA GLU A 136 -4.74 -3.75 -7.76
C GLU A 136 -4.28 -2.33 -7.41
N LEU A 137 -2.99 -2.17 -7.06
CA LEU A 137 -2.39 -0.86 -6.81
C LEU A 137 -2.58 0.08 -8.01
N ALA A 138 -2.30 -0.41 -9.22
CA ALA A 138 -2.37 0.34 -10.46
C ALA A 138 -3.81 0.72 -10.87
N ALA A 139 -4.81 -0.09 -10.50
CA ALA A 139 -6.21 0.15 -10.84
C ALA A 139 -6.85 1.27 -9.99
N ARG A 140 -6.22 1.69 -8.89
CA ARG A 140 -6.85 2.59 -7.90
C ARG A 140 -6.79 4.06 -8.32
N PRO A 141 -7.88 4.84 -8.11
CA PRO A 141 -7.90 6.27 -8.40
C PRO A 141 -6.89 7.04 -7.55
N ARG A 142 -6.05 7.85 -8.20
CA ARG A 142 -5.03 8.66 -7.51
C ARG A 142 -5.63 9.89 -6.83
N ARG A 143 -5.08 10.24 -5.66
CA ARG A 143 -5.32 11.53 -4.98
C ARG A 143 -4.09 12.42 -5.17
N ALA A 144 -4.29 13.73 -5.25
CA ALA A 144 -3.27 14.71 -5.69
C ALA A 144 -2.10 14.95 -4.72
N VAL A 145 -1.84 14.07 -3.74
CA VAL A 145 -1.01 14.39 -2.55
C VAL A 145 0.39 13.78 -2.58
N ASP A 146 0.72 12.87 -3.49
CA ASP A 146 2.00 12.12 -3.40
C ASP A 146 3.06 12.68 -4.36
N VAL A 147 3.75 13.75 -3.96
CA VAL A 147 4.96 14.27 -4.65
C VAL A 147 6.21 13.45 -4.28
N GLU A 148 6.16 12.66 -3.21
CA GLU A 148 7.33 11.97 -2.64
C GLU A 148 7.68 10.62 -3.29
N ASP A 149 6.91 10.15 -4.28
CA ASP A 149 7.02 8.78 -4.80
C ASP A 149 7.39 8.68 -6.30
N HIS A 150 7.92 9.74 -6.91
CA HIS A 150 8.22 9.71 -8.35
C HIS A 150 9.36 8.74 -8.69
N ALA A 151 10.42 8.71 -7.87
CA ALA A 151 11.57 7.86 -8.11
C ALA A 151 11.20 6.37 -7.97
N GLU A 152 10.41 6.03 -6.96
CA GLU A 152 9.93 4.68 -6.69
C GLU A 152 8.94 4.21 -7.75
N LEU A 153 8.11 5.13 -8.27
CA LEU A 153 7.29 4.87 -9.43
C LEU A 153 8.14 4.58 -10.67
N GLU A 154 9.14 5.41 -10.98
CA GLU A 154 10.03 5.20 -12.13
C GLU A 154 10.77 3.87 -12.02
N GLU A 155 11.42 3.60 -10.88
CA GLU A 155 12.15 2.35 -10.62
C GLU A 155 11.22 1.12 -10.74
N GLY A 156 10.03 1.19 -10.15
CA GLY A 156 9.04 0.13 -10.22
C GLY A 156 8.55 -0.13 -11.65
N CYS A 157 8.24 0.94 -12.39
CA CYS A 157 7.84 0.84 -13.79
C CYS A 157 8.95 0.28 -14.68
N GLU A 158 10.20 0.69 -14.49
CA GLU A 158 11.34 0.15 -15.25
C GLU A 158 11.54 -1.34 -14.99
N SER A 159 11.45 -1.76 -13.74
CA SER A 159 11.58 -3.16 -13.32
C SER A 159 10.47 -4.03 -13.91
N LEU A 160 9.22 -3.56 -13.87
CA LEU A 160 8.09 -4.26 -14.52
C LEU A 160 8.24 -4.28 -16.05
N ALA A 161 8.71 -3.19 -16.67
CA ALA A 161 8.94 -3.18 -18.11
C ALA A 161 10.03 -4.18 -18.52
N ALA A 162 11.10 -4.31 -17.73
CA ALA A 162 12.10 -5.36 -17.92
C ALA A 162 11.46 -6.75 -17.86
N LEU A 163 10.59 -7.01 -16.87
CA LEU A 163 9.83 -8.27 -16.78
C LEU A 163 8.99 -8.53 -18.03
N THR A 164 8.28 -7.52 -18.55
CA THR A 164 7.45 -7.72 -19.77
C THR A 164 8.28 -8.09 -21.01
N ARG A 165 9.54 -7.68 -21.09
CA ARG A 165 10.44 -7.94 -22.22
C ARG A 165 11.21 -9.26 -22.09
N ASP A 166 11.26 -9.84 -20.88
CA ASP A 166 11.96 -11.09 -20.64
C ASP A 166 11.18 -12.29 -21.19
N ALA A 167 11.50 -12.69 -22.43
CA ALA A 167 10.86 -13.83 -23.10
C ALA A 167 11.13 -15.18 -22.42
N ALA A 168 12.09 -15.27 -21.48
CA ALA A 168 12.29 -16.46 -20.68
C ALA A 168 11.24 -16.61 -19.56
N ARG A 169 10.48 -15.55 -19.26
CA ARG A 169 9.39 -15.58 -18.28
C ARG A 169 8.08 -15.99 -18.93
N PRO A 170 7.24 -16.77 -18.20
CA PRO A 170 5.93 -17.18 -18.70
C PRO A 170 5.03 -15.97 -19.00
N ALA A 171 4.14 -16.13 -19.97
CA ALA A 171 3.21 -15.08 -20.38
C ALA A 171 2.30 -14.66 -19.21
N GLU A 172 1.94 -15.61 -18.36
CA GLU A 172 1.16 -15.47 -17.14
C GLU A 172 1.79 -14.46 -16.17
N ARG A 173 3.11 -14.28 -16.18
CA ARG A 173 3.78 -13.21 -15.41
C ARG A 173 3.91 -11.90 -16.19
N ARG A 174 4.18 -11.99 -17.49
CA ARG A 174 4.44 -10.82 -18.34
C ARG A 174 3.18 -9.99 -18.63
N ILE A 175 2.03 -10.64 -18.83
CA ILE A 175 0.75 -10.00 -19.14
C ILE A 175 0.23 -9.12 -18.00
N PRO A 176 0.12 -9.59 -16.74
CA PRO A 176 -0.33 -8.73 -15.64
C PRO A 176 0.63 -7.56 -15.37
N ALA A 177 1.95 -7.77 -15.51
CA ALA A 177 2.92 -6.68 -15.44
C ALA A 177 2.66 -5.60 -16.51
N LEU A 178 2.43 -6.02 -17.76
CA LEU A 178 2.08 -5.11 -18.86
C LEU A 178 0.76 -4.37 -18.59
N ARG A 179 -0.25 -5.08 -18.08
CA ARG A 179 -1.54 -4.50 -17.70
C ARG A 179 -1.36 -3.42 -16.63
N ALA A 180 -0.58 -3.68 -15.58
CA ALA A 180 -0.29 -2.71 -14.54
C ALA A 180 0.41 -1.46 -15.10
N LEU A 181 1.43 -1.64 -15.94
CA LEU A 181 2.16 -0.54 -16.59
C LEU A 181 1.26 0.41 -17.40
N ARG A 182 0.18 -0.12 -18.00
CA ARG A 182 -0.79 0.67 -18.78
C ARG A 182 -1.75 1.49 -17.93
N MET A 183 -2.02 1.05 -16.71
CA MET A 183 -2.90 1.75 -15.77
C MET A 183 -2.10 2.75 -14.94
N MET A 184 -0.83 2.47 -14.69
CA MET A 184 0.06 3.34 -13.95
C MET A 184 0.52 4.56 -14.77
N PRO A 185 0.78 5.67 -14.08
CA PRO A 185 1.32 6.90 -14.67
C PRO A 185 2.82 6.80 -14.94
N CYS A 186 3.27 5.69 -15.52
CA CYS A 186 4.68 5.43 -15.80
C CYS A 186 5.25 6.45 -16.82
N PRO A 187 6.56 6.71 -16.80
CA PRO A 187 7.23 7.40 -17.90
C PRO A 187 7.04 6.63 -19.22
N LYS A 188 7.36 7.26 -20.35
CA LYS A 188 7.28 6.58 -21.65
C LYS A 188 8.27 5.42 -21.69
N LEU A 189 7.73 4.21 -21.75
CA LEU A 189 8.50 2.96 -21.81
C LEU A 189 8.25 2.26 -23.14
N ASP A 190 9.28 1.57 -23.64
CA ASP A 190 9.16 0.68 -24.80
C ASP A 190 8.57 -0.66 -24.35
N LEU A 191 7.28 -0.85 -24.60
CA LEU A 191 6.51 -2.00 -24.15
C LEU A 191 6.21 -2.97 -25.31
N PRO A 192 6.30 -4.29 -25.08
CA PRO A 192 5.97 -5.29 -26.09
C PRO A 192 4.50 -5.22 -26.51
N THR A 193 4.24 -5.30 -27.81
CA THR A 193 2.88 -5.30 -28.40
C THR A 193 2.36 -6.70 -28.70
N ASP A 194 3.23 -7.71 -28.73
CA ASP A 194 2.87 -9.11 -28.99
C ASP A 194 2.02 -9.73 -27.87
N LEU A 195 2.00 -9.11 -26.69
CA LEU A 195 1.22 -9.51 -25.53
C LEU A 195 -0.21 -8.93 -25.53
N ASP A 196 -0.58 -8.10 -26.52
CA ASP A 196 -1.85 -7.34 -26.52
C ASP A 196 -3.06 -8.10 -27.04
N ALA A 197 -2.82 -9.20 -27.75
CA ALA A 197 -3.87 -9.97 -28.42
C ALA A 197 -4.36 -11.19 -27.59
N LYS A 198 -3.94 -11.31 -26.33
CA LYS A 198 -4.18 -12.46 -25.46
C LYS A 198 -4.84 -12.04 -24.16
#